data_AF-L9XCU0-F1
#
_entry.id   AF-L9XCU0-F1
#
_cell.length_a   1.000
_cell.length_b   1.000
_cell.length_c   1.000
_cell.angle_alpha   90.00
_cell.angle_beta   90.00
_cell.angle_gamma   90.00
#
_symmetry.space_group_name_H-M   'P 1'
#
loop_
_entity.id
_entity.type
_entity.pdbx_description
1 polymer ?
#
loop_
_entity_poly.entity_id
_entity_poly.type
_entity_poly.pdbx_seq_one_letter_code
_entity_poly.pdbx_strand_id
1 'polypeptide(L)'
;MSDPPKYILEGLEKQSPETLRKIAQIATEMADNKERQLETELEEQEIADRPTDLDRDDAPSSATLTTKEINGNRYYYWQWREGEQIKSEYIRPVDPKR
;
A
#
# COMPACT_ATOMS: atom_id res chain seq x y z
N MET A 1 10.95 -15.61 -8.29
CA MET A 1 10.93 -14.91 -9.59
C MET A 1 10.23 -15.83 -10.57
N SER A 2 9.07 -15.44 -11.10
CA SER A 2 8.44 -16.21 -12.17
C SER A 2 9.19 -15.97 -13.47
N ASP A 3 9.53 -17.04 -14.18
CA ASP A 3 10.03 -16.94 -15.55
C ASP A 3 8.97 -16.31 -16.46
N PRO A 4 9.38 -15.45 -17.42
CA PRO A 4 8.45 -14.90 -18.39
C PRO A 4 7.87 -16.01 -19.26
N PRO A 5 6.64 -15.82 -19.79
CA PRO A 5 6.03 -16.78 -20.71
C PRO A 5 6.91 -17.06 -21.93
N LYS A 6 6.86 -18.29 -22.44
CA LYS A 6 7.70 -18.75 -23.55
C LYS A 6 7.63 -17.86 -24.81
N TYR A 7 6.44 -17.35 -25.14
CA TYR A 7 6.27 -16.47 -26.31
C TYR A 7 7.03 -15.13 -26.19
N ILE A 8 7.28 -14.65 -24.97
CA ILE A 8 8.10 -13.46 -24.73
C ILE A 8 9.56 -13.80 -24.99
N LEU A 9 10.04 -14.93 -24.46
CA LEU A 9 11.41 -15.40 -24.67
C LEU A 9 11.72 -15.59 -26.15
N GLU A 10 10.85 -16.31 -26.89
CA GLU A 10 11.00 -16.52 -28.33
C GLU A 10 10.99 -15.22 -29.14
N GLY A 11 10.30 -14.19 -28.65
CA GLY A 11 10.30 -12.84 -29.24
C GLY A 11 11.63 -12.12 -29.03
N LEU A 12 12.20 -12.23 -27.82
CA LEU A 12 13.47 -11.62 -27.44
C LEU A 12 14.66 -12.26 -28.16
N GLU A 13 14.68 -13.59 -28.29
CA GLU A 13 15.77 -14.33 -28.98
C GLU A 13 15.98 -13.89 -30.44
N LYS A 14 14.94 -13.36 -31.09
CA LYS A 14 14.97 -12.89 -32.48
C LYS A 14 15.44 -11.43 -32.63
N GLN A 15 15.68 -10.72 -31.52
CA GLN A 15 16.05 -9.31 -31.55
C GLN A 15 17.57 -9.11 -31.60
N SER A 16 17.98 -7.97 -32.15
CA SER A 16 19.38 -7.54 -32.08
C SER A 16 19.77 -7.12 -30.66
N PRO A 17 21.08 -7.12 -30.31
CA PRO A 17 21.54 -6.68 -29.01
C PRO A 17 21.13 -5.24 -28.64
N GLU A 18 21.06 -4.34 -29.62
CA GLU A 18 20.62 -2.95 -29.41
C GLU A 18 19.13 -2.88 -29.06
N THR A 19 18.30 -3.63 -29.80
CA THR A 19 16.86 -3.72 -29.51
C THR A 19 16.62 -4.34 -28.14
N LEU A 20 17.36 -5.39 -27.77
CA LEU A 20 17.26 -6.01 -26.45
C LEU A 20 17.57 -5.01 -25.32
N ARG A 21 18.61 -4.18 -25.45
CA ARG A 21 18.91 -3.13 -24.47
C ARG A 21 17.78 -2.10 -24.35
N LYS A 22 17.18 -1.71 -25.48
CA LYS A 22 16.05 -0.78 -25.47
C LYS A 22 14.80 -1.38 -24.83
N ILE A 23 14.52 -2.66 -25.09
CA ILE A 23 13.41 -3.38 -24.43
C ILE A 23 13.64 -3.46 -22.92
N ALA A 24 14.87 -3.75 -22.48
CA ALA A 24 15.19 -3.80 -21.05
C ALA A 24 14.92 -2.46 -20.37
N GLN A 25 15.31 -1.34 -20.98
CA GLN A 25 15.04 0.00 -20.45
C GLN A 25 13.53 0.25 -20.29
N ILE A 26 12.75 -0.01 -21.35
CA ILE A 26 11.29 0.17 -21.32
C ILE A 26 10.65 -0.75 -20.28
N ALA A 27 11.12 -1.99 -20.16
CA ALA A 27 10.62 -2.96 -19.19
C ALA A 27 10.86 -2.49 -17.75
N THR A 28 12.03 -1.92 -17.45
CA THR A 28 12.33 -1.32 -16.15
C THR A 28 11.39 -0.15 -15.86
N GLU A 29 11.26 0.80 -16.79
CA GLU A 29 10.37 1.96 -16.62
C GLU A 29 8.91 1.53 -16.40
N MET A 30 8.44 0.48 -17.09
CA MET A 30 7.12 -0.09 -16.88
C MET A 30 6.97 -0.77 -15.51
N ALA A 31 8.02 -1.42 -15.01
CA ALA A 31 8.00 -2.04 -13.68
C ALA A 31 7.88 -0.97 -12.60
N ASP A 32 8.74 0.05 -12.62
CA ASP A 32 8.72 1.17 -11.67
C ASP A 32 7.36 1.89 -11.66
N ASN A 33 6.76 2.08 -12.84
CA ASN A 33 5.44 2.70 -12.93
C ASN A 33 4.33 1.82 -12.33
N LYS A 34 4.38 0.51 -12.57
CA LYS A 34 3.38 -0.41 -12.00
C LYS A 34 3.52 -0.55 -10.50
N GLU A 35 4.73 -0.56 -9.98
CA GLU A 35 4.98 -0.56 -8.53
C GLU A 35 4.40 0.71 -7.88
N ARG A 36 4.67 1.88 -8.47
CA ARG A 36 4.08 3.15 -7.99
C ARG A 36 2.55 3.18 -8.09
N GLN A 37 1.99 2.65 -9.17
CA GLN A 37 0.54 2.55 -9.34
C GLN A 37 -0.09 1.65 -8.28
N LEU A 38 0.53 0.50 -7.99
CA LEU A 38 0.09 -0.40 -6.93
C LEU A 38 0.16 0.26 -5.55
N GLU A 39 1.25 0.97 -5.24
CA GLU A 39 1.35 1.76 -3.99
C GLU A 39 0.21 2.78 -3.89
N THR A 40 -0.03 3.53 -4.97
CA THR A 40 -1.11 4.53 -5.01
C THR A 40 -2.49 3.86 -4.86
N GLU A 41 -2.76 2.78 -5.59
CA GLU A 41 -4.03 2.04 -5.50
C GLU A 41 -4.24 1.44 -4.10
N LEU A 42 -3.18 0.96 -3.45
CA LEU A 42 -3.24 0.49 -2.06
C LEU A 42 -3.58 1.65 -1.12
N GLU A 43 -2.92 2.80 -1.24
CA GLU A 43 -3.23 3.99 -0.44
C GLU A 43 -4.69 4.46 -0.67
N GLU A 44 -5.15 4.49 -1.92
CA GLU A 44 -6.52 4.85 -2.26
C GLU A 44 -7.55 3.84 -1.70
N GLN A 45 -7.26 2.54 -1.77
CA GLN A 45 -8.09 1.51 -1.15
C GLN A 45 -8.12 1.65 0.37
N GLU A 46 -6.98 1.94 1.01
CA GLU A 46 -6.93 2.18 2.46
C GLU A 46 -7.75 3.42 2.88
N ILE A 47 -7.76 4.48 2.05
CA ILE A 47 -8.59 5.66 2.28
C ILE A 47 -10.07 5.33 2.07
N ALA A 48 -10.42 4.54 1.05
CA ALA A 48 -11.80 4.17 0.73
C ALA A 48 -12.42 3.23 1.78
N ASP A 49 -11.64 2.29 2.32
CA ASP A 49 -12.08 1.36 3.35
C ASP A 49 -12.13 2.01 4.74
N ARG A 50 -11.56 3.21 4.89
CA ARG A 50 -11.56 3.94 6.16
C ARG A 50 -12.99 4.27 6.59
N PRO A 51 -13.43 3.76 7.76
CA PRO A 51 -14.75 4.10 8.28
C PRO A 51 -14.82 5.59 8.63
N THR A 52 -15.86 6.25 8.10
CA THR A 52 -16.15 7.67 8.32
C THR A 52 -17.02 7.91 9.55
N ASP A 53 -17.71 6.87 10.02
CA ASP A 53 -18.56 6.86 11.21
C ASP A 53 -17.84 6.08 12.32
N LEU A 54 -16.83 6.71 12.91
CA LEU A 54 -16.11 6.16 14.05
C LEU A 54 -16.41 7.03 15.27
N ASP A 55 -16.93 6.39 16.32
CA ASP A 55 -17.14 7.03 17.61
C ASP A 55 -15.81 7.56 18.17
N ARG A 56 -15.91 8.69 18.88
CA ARG A 56 -14.83 9.34 19.62
C ARG A 56 -15.30 9.45 21.06
N ASP A 57 -14.79 8.57 21.92
CA ASP A 57 -15.22 8.52 23.32
C ASP A 57 -14.40 9.54 24.15
N ASP A 58 -13.07 9.38 24.16
CA ASP A 58 -12.13 10.27 24.85
C ASP A 58 -11.19 11.02 23.86
N ALA A 59 -11.20 10.66 22.57
CA ALA A 59 -10.36 11.30 21.57
C ALA A 59 -10.83 12.74 21.21
N PRO A 60 -9.93 13.74 21.22
CA PRO A 60 -10.26 15.10 20.83
C PRO A 60 -10.51 15.21 19.32
N SER A 61 -11.20 16.27 18.89
CA SER A 61 -11.46 16.52 17.47
C SER A 61 -10.19 16.68 16.61
N SER A 62 -9.05 16.98 17.23
CA SER A 62 -7.73 17.06 16.60
C SER A 62 -7.06 15.69 16.39
N ALA A 63 -7.69 14.60 16.85
CA ALA A 63 -7.15 13.26 16.67
C ALA A 63 -7.26 12.77 15.23
N THR A 64 -6.19 12.12 14.77
CA THR A 64 -6.07 11.52 13.44
C THR A 64 -6.30 10.02 13.56
N LEU A 65 -7.07 9.43 12.64
CA LEU A 65 -7.23 7.98 12.60
C LEU A 65 -5.94 7.35 12.08
N THR A 66 -5.46 6.31 12.74
CA THR A 66 -4.26 5.58 12.38
C THR A 66 -4.52 4.09 12.49
N THR A 67 -4.03 3.31 11.52
CA THR A 67 -4.09 1.85 11.56
C THR A 67 -2.81 1.31 12.18
N LYS A 68 -2.91 0.50 13.23
CA LYS A 68 -1.78 -0.20 13.84
C LYS A 68 -1.87 -1.70 13.58
N GLU A 69 -0.76 -2.29 13.18
CA GLU A 69 -0.63 -3.74 13.04
C GLU A 69 0.04 -4.34 14.28
N ILE A 70 -0.62 -5.30 14.92
CA ILE A 70 -0.13 -6.00 16.11
C ILE A 70 -0.41 -7.49 15.94
N ASN A 71 0.65 -8.32 15.94
CA ASN A 71 0.57 -9.77 15.72
C ASN A 71 -0.15 -10.17 14.42
N GLY A 72 0.01 -9.38 13.34
CA GLY A 72 -0.64 -9.62 12.05
C GLY A 72 -2.13 -9.24 12.00
N ASN A 73 -2.67 -8.64 13.07
CA ASN A 73 -4.02 -8.08 13.10
C ASN A 73 -3.95 -6.55 13.01
N ARG A 74 -4.85 -5.94 12.24
CA ARG A 74 -4.92 -4.49 12.04
C ARG A 74 -6.03 -3.89 12.89
N TYR A 75 -5.75 -2.79 13.57
CA TYR A 75 -6.69 -2.08 14.43
C TYR A 75 -6.67 -0.58 14.15
N TYR A 76 -7.85 0.04 14.19
CA TYR A 76 -8.00 1.48 14.12
C TYR A 76 -7.80 2.12 15.50
N TYR A 77 -7.00 3.18 15.53
CA TYR A 77 -6.75 4.02 16.69
C TYR A 77 -6.96 5.49 16.35
N TRP A 78 -7.49 6.26 17.29
CA TRP A 78 -7.36 7.72 17.27
C TRP A 78 -6.01 8.08 17.87
N GLN A 79 -5.22 8.90 17.19
CA GLN A 79 -3.93 9.35 17.67
C GLN A 79 -3.84 10.88 17.65
N TRP A 80 -3.40 11.46 18.75
CA TRP A 80 -3.19 12.91 18.88
C TRP A 80 -1.98 13.21 19.76
N ARG A 81 -1.51 14.46 19.68
CA ARG A 81 -0.47 14.96 20.58
C ARG A 81 -1.11 15.79 21.68
N GLU A 82 -0.67 15.54 22.91
CA GLU A 82 -0.96 16.34 24.07
C GLU A 82 0.38 16.81 24.66
N GLY A 83 0.77 18.04 24.32
CA GLY A 83 2.11 18.55 24.63
C GLY A 83 3.20 17.74 23.94
N GLU A 84 4.11 17.16 24.74
CA GLU A 84 5.21 16.32 24.26
C GLU A 84 4.86 14.82 24.17
N GLN A 85 3.66 14.42 24.64
CA GLN A 85 3.24 13.02 24.66
C GLN A 85 2.28 12.71 23.50
N ILE A 86 2.48 11.55 22.88
CA ILE A 86 1.54 11.01 21.90
C ILE A 86 0.56 10.11 22.64
N LYS A 87 -0.72 10.50 22.64
CA LYS A 87 -1.82 9.67 23.14
C LYS A 87 -2.46 8.89 22.01
N SER A 88 -3.00 7.72 22.33
CA SER A 88 -3.78 6.94 21.39
C SER A 88 -4.94 6.24 22.06
N GLU A 89 -6.10 6.26 21.43
CA GLU A 89 -7.32 5.57 21.85
C GLU A 89 -7.64 4.46 20.86
N TYR A 90 -7.96 3.28 21.38
CA TYR A 90 -8.39 2.14 20.57
C TYR A 90 -9.84 2.31 20.14
N ILE A 91 -10.14 1.98 18.88
CA ILE A 91 -11.49 2.10 18.33
C ILE A 91 -12.07 0.70 18.07
N ARG A 92 -11.54 -0.01 17.06
CA ARG A 92 -12.03 -1.33 16.64
C ARG A 92 -11.03 -2.02 15.69
N PRO A 93 -11.11 -3.35 15.46
CA PRO A 93 -10.35 -4.02 14.41
C PRO A 93 -10.73 -3.49 13.02
N VAL A 94 -9.75 -3.43 12.12
CA VAL A 94 -9.94 -3.04 10.71
C VAL A 94 -10.66 -4.13 9.95
N ASP A 95 -10.29 -5.38 10.19
CA ASP A 95 -10.94 -6.55 9.63
C ASP A 95 -11.46 -7.45 10.77
N PRO A 96 -12.79 -7.53 10.99
CA PRO A 96 -13.36 -8.43 11.98
C PRO A 96 -13.55 -9.86 11.47
N LYS A 97 -13.14 -10.22 10.24
CA LYS A 97 -13.32 -11.55 9.67
C LYS A 97 -12.05 -12.39 9.79
N ARG A 98 -11.99 -13.16 10.88
CA ARG A 98 -11.27 -14.43 10.89
C ARG A 98 -12.24 -15.56 11.17
#